data_AF-A0A0F9PB54-F1
#
_entry.id   AF-A0A0F9PB54-F1
#
_cell.length_a   1.000
_cell.length_b   1.000
_cell.length_c   1.000
_cell.angle_alpha   90.00
_cell.angle_beta   90.00
_cell.angle_gamma   90.00
#
_symmetry.space_group_name_H-M   'P 1'
#
loop_
_entity.id
_entity.type
_entity.pdbx_description
1 polymer ?
#
loop_
_entity_poly.entity_id
_entity_poly.type
_entity_poly.pdbx_seq_one_letter_code
_entity_poly.pdbx_strand_id
1 'polypeptide(L)'
;MKDMIQLTESGGTLGFTIQPAILLKLDLSVKDLVTIRILDNKGEQLAEFARPLKKMGKGSFGVTIRHYVVKKLELNLKDVIPVDILKPG
;
A
#
# COMPACT_ATOMS: atom_id res chain seq x y z
N MET A 1 -0.95 11.11 0.88
CA MET A 1 -2.12 11.12 1.79
C MET A 1 -1.98 10.02 2.83
N LYS A 2 -2.16 10.34 4.13
CA LYS A 2 -2.08 9.36 5.21
C LYS A 2 -3.38 8.57 5.33
N ASP A 3 -3.29 7.24 5.41
CA ASP A 3 -4.42 6.33 5.61
C ASP A 3 -4.01 5.17 6.52
N MET A 4 -4.98 4.56 7.20
CA MET A 4 -4.79 3.35 8.00
C MET A 4 -5.29 2.17 7.19
N ILE A 5 -4.40 1.27 6.81
CA ILE A 5 -4.74 0.19 5.88
C ILE A 5 -4.50 -1.17 6.50
N GLN A 6 -5.52 -2.03 6.39
CA GLN A 6 -5.43 -3.42 6.77
C GLN A 6 -4.69 -4.23 5.70
N LEU A 7 -3.66 -4.96 6.11
CA LEU A 7 -2.91 -5.84 5.23
C LEU A 7 -3.73 -7.07 4.83
N THR A 8 -3.68 -7.40 3.55
CA THR A 8 -4.33 -8.54 2.94
C THR A 8 -3.32 -9.40 2.20
N GLU A 9 -3.69 -10.64 1.91
CA GLU A 9 -2.87 -11.54 1.10
C GLU A 9 -3.55 -11.78 -0.24
N SER A 10 -2.78 -11.69 -1.33
CA SER A 10 -3.23 -12.06 -2.66
C SER A 10 -2.13 -12.84 -3.36
N GLY A 11 -2.39 -14.12 -3.67
CA GLY A 11 -1.44 -14.98 -4.37
C GLY A 11 -0.12 -15.20 -3.62
N GLY A 12 -0.14 -15.33 -2.29
CA GLY A 12 1.05 -15.59 -1.48
C GLY A 12 1.90 -14.37 -1.13
N THR A 13 1.45 -13.16 -1.52
CA THR A 13 2.18 -11.91 -1.22
C THR A 13 1.30 -11.00 -0.37
N LEU A 14 1.87 -10.47 0.72
CA LEU A 14 1.24 -9.43 1.52
C LEU A 14 1.10 -8.14 0.72
N GLY A 15 -0.04 -7.48 0.87
CA GLY A 15 -0.39 -6.27 0.17
C GLY A 15 -1.55 -5.59 0.84
N PHE A 16 -2.15 -4.64 0.13
CA PHE A 16 -3.38 -4.02 0.57
C PHE A 16 -4.14 -3.41 -0.60
N THR A 17 -5.45 -3.24 -0.41
CA THR A 17 -6.32 -2.51 -1.32
C THR A 17 -6.27 -1.02 -0.96
N ILE A 18 -6.22 -0.16 -1.97
CA ILE A 18 -6.34 1.29 -1.81
C ILE A 18 -7.80 1.66 -1.98
N GLN A 19 -8.30 2.51 -1.08
CA GLN A 19 -9.68 2.97 -1.12
C GLN A 19 -9.98 3.71 -2.44
N PRO A 20 -11.14 3.49 -3.08
CA PRO A 20 -11.51 4.18 -4.32
C PRO A 20 -11.43 5.71 -4.24
N ALA A 21 -11.75 6.31 -3.08
CA ALA A 21 -11.65 7.74 -2.87
C ALA A 21 -10.21 8.27 -2.97
N ILE A 22 -9.22 7.49 -2.53
CA ILE A 22 -7.80 7.86 -2.63
C ILE A 22 -7.35 7.76 -4.09
N LEU A 23 -7.76 6.71 -4.81
CA LEU A 23 -7.47 6.55 -6.24
C LEU A 23 -8.01 7.72 -7.06
N LEU A 24 -9.26 8.13 -6.82
CA LEU A 24 -9.88 9.28 -7.48
C LEU A 24 -9.17 10.59 -7.13
N LYS A 25 -8.86 10.82 -5.85
CA LYS A 25 -8.22 12.05 -5.40
C LYS A 25 -6.80 12.24 -5.96
N LEU A 26 -6.07 11.14 -6.12
CA LEU A 26 -4.72 11.16 -6.68
C LEU A 26 -4.71 10.98 -8.21
N ASP A 27 -5.87 10.85 -8.85
CA ASP A 27 -5.99 10.57 -10.28
C ASP A 27 -5.12 9.38 -10.71
N LEU A 28 -5.36 8.25 -10.05
CA LEU A 28 -4.60 7.01 -10.24
C LEU A 28 -5.42 5.97 -10.99
N SER A 29 -4.79 5.37 -11.99
CA SER A 29 -5.32 4.33 -12.86
C SER A 29 -4.58 2.99 -12.69
N VAL A 30 -5.12 1.94 -13.29
CA VAL A 30 -4.53 0.60 -13.20
C VAL A 30 -3.17 0.60 -13.89
N LYS A 31 -2.16 -0.01 -13.25
CA LYS A 31 -0.74 -0.01 -13.65
C LYS A 31 0.03 1.27 -13.36
N ASP A 32 -0.61 2.34 -12.89
CA ASP A 32 0.12 3.53 -12.47
C ASP A 32 1.08 3.18 -11.34
N LEU A 33 2.30 3.71 -11.46
CA LEU A 33 3.29 3.60 -10.41
C LEU A 33 2.83 4.48 -9.25
N VAL A 34 2.81 3.92 -8.04
CA VAL A 34 2.54 4.67 -6.81
C VAL A 34 3.69 4.49 -5.84
N THR A 35 4.02 5.55 -5.12
CA THR A 35 5.00 5.52 -4.04
C THR A 35 4.26 5.34 -2.72
N ILE A 36 4.67 4.33 -1.96
CA ILE A 36 4.11 3.95 -0.67
C ILE A 36 5.16 4.17 0.40
N ARG A 37 4.80 4.94 1.43
CA ARG A 37 5.59 5.05 2.66
C ARG A 37 4.85 4.35 3.78
N ILE A 38 5.49 3.41 4.44
CA ILE A 38 4.98 2.84 5.69
C ILE A 38 5.48 3.72 6.82
N LEU A 39 4.56 4.16 7.66
CA LEU A 39 4.84 5.05 8.79
C LEU A 39 4.79 4.28 10.10
N ASP A 40 5.34 4.85 11.16
CA ASP A 40 5.06 4.44 12.53
C ASP A 40 3.84 5.19 13.10
N ASN A 41 3.48 4.91 14.35
CA ASN A 41 2.37 5.57 15.04
C ASN A 41 2.61 7.07 15.31
N LYS A 42 3.86 7.55 15.24
CA LYS A 42 4.22 8.96 15.35
C LYS A 42 4.26 9.67 13.99
N GLY A 43 4.09 8.92 12.89
CA GLY A 43 4.13 9.41 11.52
C GLY A 43 5.53 9.47 10.93
N GLU A 44 6.53 8.87 11.56
CA GLU A 44 7.89 8.72 11.04
C GLU A 44 7.95 7.62 9.98
N GLN A 45 8.75 7.81 8.93
CA GLN A 45 8.87 6.86 7.83
C GLN A 45 9.73 5.65 8.22
N LEU A 46 9.15 4.45 8.18
CA LEU A 46 9.84 3.18 8.43
C LEU A 46 10.38 2.53 7.15
N ALA A 47 9.65 2.68 6.04
CA ALA A 47 10.03 2.18 4.73
C ALA A 47 9.37 2.99 3.61
N GLU A 48 10.00 3.03 2.44
CA GLU A 48 9.45 3.60 1.22
C GLU A 48 9.69 2.64 0.05
N PHE A 49 8.70 2.48 -0.83
CA PHE A 49 8.84 1.73 -2.07
C PHE A 49 7.83 2.18 -3.12
N ALA A 50 8.24 2.09 -4.40
CA ALA A 50 7.34 2.32 -5.53
C ALA A 50 6.88 0.99 -6.15
N ARG A 51 5.57 0.89 -6.43
CA ARG A 51 4.95 -0.29 -7.06
C ARG A 51 3.80 0.10 -7.98
N PRO A 52 3.58 -0.63 -9.08
CA PRO A 52 2.40 -0.41 -9.91
C PRO A 52 1.15 -0.85 -9.15
N LEU A 53 0.07 -0.10 -9.33
CA LEU A 53 -1.27 -0.52 -8.91
C LEU A 53 -1.68 -1.80 -9.62
N LYS A 54 -2.17 -2.76 -8.85
CA LYS A 54 -2.65 -4.05 -9.32
C LYS A 54 -4.10 -4.27 -8.91
N LYS A 55 -4.80 -5.11 -9.67
CA LYS A 55 -6.14 -5.57 -9.31
C LYS A 55 -6.03 -6.62 -8.20
N MET A 56 -6.73 -6.39 -7.09
CA MET A 56 -6.75 -7.26 -5.90
C MET A 56 -8.06 -8.05 -5.75
N GLY A 57 -9.05 -7.81 -6.62
CA GLY A 57 -10.36 -8.45 -6.59
C GLY A 57 -11.32 -7.86 -7.63
N LYS A 58 -12.62 -8.15 -7.54
CA LYS A 58 -13.64 -7.51 -8.38
C LYS A 58 -13.73 -6.02 -8.02
N GLY A 59 -13.17 -5.16 -8.87
CA GLY A 59 -13.23 -3.70 -8.71
C GLY A 59 -12.27 -3.10 -7.69
N SER A 60 -11.46 -3.91 -7.00
CA SER A 60 -10.49 -3.43 -6.01
C SER A 60 -9.09 -3.33 -6.61
N PHE A 61 -8.43 -2.20 -6.38
CA PHE A 61 -7.04 -1.97 -6.77
C PHE A 61 -6.17 -1.74 -5.55
N GLY A 62 -4.90 -2.12 -5.64
CA GLY A 62 -4.02 -2.11 -4.50
C GLY A 62 -2.57 -2.33 -4.87
N VAL A 63 -1.74 -2.57 -3.86
CA VAL A 63 -0.30 -2.78 -4.00
C VAL A 63 0.14 -3.97 -3.19
N THR A 64 1.18 -4.64 -3.68
CA THR A 64 1.89 -5.69 -2.95
C THR A 64 3.10 -5.10 -2.24
N ILE A 65 3.35 -5.49 -1.01
CA ILE A 65 4.53 -5.13 -0.23
C ILE A 65 5.67 -6.08 -0.58
N ARG A 66 6.89 -5.55 -0.70
CA ARG A 66 8.07 -6.39 -0.99
C ARG A 66 8.41 -7.27 0.21
N HIS A 67 8.80 -8.52 -0.04
CA HIS A 67 9.12 -9.50 1.01
C HIS A 67 10.15 -9.01 2.04
N TYR A 68 11.17 -8.25 1.61
CA TYR A 68 12.16 -7.71 2.54
C TYR A 68 11.57 -6.63 3.46
N VAL A 69 10.59 -5.86 3.01
CA VAL A 69 9.91 -4.84 3.84
C VAL A 69 9.05 -5.55 4.88
N VAL A 70 8.30 -6.57 4.45
CA VAL A 70 7.51 -7.43 5.35
C VAL A 70 8.40 -8.00 6.44
N LYS A 71 9.54 -8.60 6.09
CA LYS A 71 10.50 -9.15 7.07
C LYS A 71 11.12 -8.08 7.98
N LYS A 72 11.57 -6.96 7.40
CA LYS A 72 12.23 -5.89 8.16
C LYS A 72 11.32 -5.26 9.21
N LEU A 73 10.04 -5.12 8.88
CA LEU A 73 9.02 -4.48 9.73
C LEU A 73 8.13 -5.50 10.46
N GLU A 74 8.46 -6.79 10.36
CA GLU A 74 7.71 -7.90 10.98
C GLU A 74 6.19 -7.84 10.74
N LEU A 75 5.80 -7.47 9.52
CA LEU A 75 4.38 -7.28 9.15
C LEU A 75 3.66 -8.61 8.97
N ASN A 76 2.43 -8.67 9.47
CA ASN A 76 1.58 -9.85 9.41
C ASN A 76 0.26 -9.59 8.68
N LEU A 77 -0.39 -10.67 8.25
CA LEU A 77 -1.72 -10.61 7.68
C LEU A 77 -2.71 -10.03 8.69
N LYS A 78 -3.61 -9.14 8.22
CA LYS A 78 -4.60 -8.39 9.03
C LYS A 78 -4.05 -7.27 9.89
N ASP A 79 -2.74 -7.04 9.95
CA ASP A 79 -2.19 -5.86 10.61
C ASP A 79 -2.76 -4.59 9.99
N VAL A 80 -3.02 -3.58 10.82
CA VAL A 80 -3.45 -2.26 10.36
C VAL A 80 -2.28 -1.31 10.52
N ILE A 81 -1.78 -0.80 9.40
CA ILE A 81 -0.59 0.05 9.39
C ILE A 81 -0.90 1.44 8.83
N PRO A 82 -0.27 2.51 9.38
CA PRO A 82 -0.35 3.83 8.78
C PRO A 82 0.55 3.86 7.54
N VAL A 83 -0.01 4.32 6.42
CA VAL A 83 0.74 4.51 5.17
C VAL A 83 0.49 5.89 4.59
N ASP A 84 1.46 6.39 3.84
CA ASP A 84 1.31 7.54 2.96
C ASP A 84 1.37 7.08 1.50
N ILE A 85 0.34 7.40 0.73
CA ILE A 85 0.25 7.08 -0.71
C ILE A 85 0.48 8.35 -1.52
N LEU A 86 1.41 8.28 -2.46
CA LEU A 86 1.85 9.38 -3.31
C LEU A 86 1.83 8.96 -4.78
N LYS A 87 1.35 9.84 -5.65
CA LYS A 87 1.58 9.74 -7.09
C LYS A 87 3.04 10.20 -7.35
N PRO A 88 3.89 9.41 -8.03
CA PRO A 88 5.20 9.88 -8.44
C PRO A 88 5.00 11.09 -9.37
N GLY A 89 5.78 12.15 -9.10
CA GLY A 89 5.78 13.37 -9.91
C GLY A 89 6.39 13.15 -11.29
#